data_AF-A0ABD5AGV1-F1
#
_entry.id   AF-A0ABD5AGV1-F1
#
_cell.length_a   1.000
_cell.length_b   1.000
_cell.length_c   1.000
_cell.angle_alpha   90.00
_cell.angle_beta   90.00
_cell.angle_gamma   90.00
#
_symmetry.space_group_name_H-M   'P 1'
#
loop_
_entity.id
_entity.type
_entity.pdbx_description
1 polymer ?
#
loop_
_entity_poly.entity_id
_entity_poly.type
_entity_poly.pdbx_seq_one_letter_code
_entity_poly.pdbx_strand_id
1 'polypeptide(L)' 'SGSHYDYTEHGIQNIEDDVYGKALANYQLTRSLQVGLGGLVTDSGTMYTVGGAYNLIDWDLSTEAVYSQFE' A
#
# COMPACT_ATOMS: atom_id res chain seq x y z
N SER A 1 -19.65 -13.26 0.10
CA SER A 1 -19.29 -12.50 1.32
C SER A 1 -18.28 -11.44 0.92
N GLY A 2 -18.76 -10.25 0.56
CA GLY A 2 -17.90 -9.13 0.14
C GLY A 2 -17.32 -8.45 1.36
N SER A 3 -15.99 -8.33 1.42
CA SER A 3 -15.30 -7.60 2.48
C SER A 3 -15.62 -6.11 2.32
N HIS A 4 -16.39 -5.61 3.29
CA HIS A 4 -16.85 -4.25 3.43
C HIS A 4 -15.70 -3.40 4.00
N TYR A 5 -14.70 -3.13 3.18
CA TYR A 5 -13.80 -2.00 3.43
C TYR A 5 -14.46 -0.79 2.81
N ASP A 6 -15.09 0.01 3.66
CA ASP A 6 -15.65 1.32 3.35
C ASP A 6 -14.47 2.26 3.03
N TYR A 7 -14.12 2.38 1.75
CA TYR A 7 -13.07 3.30 1.28
C TYR A 7 -13.54 4.77 1.32
N THR A 8 -14.77 5.02 1.74
CA THR A 8 -15.48 6.30 1.70
C THR A 8 -15.06 7.28 2.80
N GLU A 9 -14.44 6.82 3.89
CA GLU A 9 -14.14 7.66 5.07
C GLU A 9 -12.72 8.27 5.07
N HIS A 10 -11.86 7.91 4.11
CA HIS A 10 -10.44 8.29 4.10
C HIS A 10 -10.02 9.28 3.01
N GLY A 11 -10.96 9.96 2.35
CA GLY A 11 -10.62 10.94 1.30
C GLY A 11 -9.94 10.32 0.07
N ILE A 12 -10.06 8.99 -0.07
CA ILE A 12 -9.60 8.27 -1.25
C ILE A 12 -10.61 8.58 -2.36
N GLN A 13 -10.26 9.49 -3.26
CA GLN A 13 -11.05 9.69 -4.48
C GLN A 13 -11.14 8.36 -5.21
N ASN A 14 -12.37 7.94 -5.48
CA ASN A 14 -12.63 6.74 -6.25
C ASN A 14 -12.07 6.96 -7.65
N ILE A 15 -11.02 6.23 -8.04
CA ILE A 15 -10.47 6.24 -9.39
C ILE A 15 -11.37 5.34 -10.25
N GLU A 16 -12.63 5.74 -10.35
CA GLU A 16 -13.61 5.18 -11.26
C GLU A 16 -13.59 6.11 -12.47
N ASP A 17 -13.08 5.62 -13.61
CA ASP A 17 -12.92 6.31 -14.90
C ASP A 17 -11.67 7.19 -15.15
N ASP A 18 -10.71 7.26 -14.24
CA ASP A 18 -9.43 7.97 -14.47
C ASP A 18 -8.34 7.04 -15.02
N VAL A 19 -7.59 7.48 -16.03
CA VAL A 19 -6.36 6.78 -16.46
C VAL A 19 -5.35 6.91 -15.33
N TYR A 20 -4.89 5.77 -14.82
CA TYR A 20 -3.92 5.75 -13.74
C TYR A 20 -2.69 4.91 -14.08
N GLY A 21 -1.53 5.40 -13.64
CA GLY A 21 -0.28 4.69 -13.63
C GLY A 21 0.06 4.24 -12.22
N LYS A 22 0.33 2.96 -12.02
CA LYS A 22 0.77 2.42 -10.72
C LYS A 22 2.15 1.79 -10.85
N ALA A 23 3.06 2.16 -9.96
CA ALA A 23 4.37 1.55 -9.83
C ALA A 23 4.55 1.04 -8.40
N LEU A 24 5.08 -0.18 -8.27
CA LEU A 24 5.39 -0.81 -6.99
C LEU A 24 6.78 -1.41 -7.07
N ALA A 25 7.62 -1.12 -6.08
CA ALA A 25 8.90 -1.76 -5.90
C ALA A 25 8.97 -2.36 -4.50
N ASN A 26 9.25 -3.66 -4.43
CA ASN A 26 9.41 -4.39 -3.18
C ASN A 26 10.81 -4.97 -3.12
N TYR A 27 11.40 -4.92 -1.94
CA TYR A 27 12.73 -5.44 -1.68
C TYR A 27 12.76 -6.26 -0.39
N GLN A 28 13.31 -7.47 -0.49
CA GLN A 28 13.51 -8.34 0.65
C GLN A 28 14.87 -8.02 1.28
N LEU A 29 14.88 -7.31 2.41
CA LEU A 29 16.11 -6.94 3.11
C LEU A 29 16.72 -8.14 3.84
N THR A 30 15.88 -8.94 4.50
CA THR A 30 16.27 -10.18 5.19
C THR A 30 15.20 -11.23 4.97
N ARG A 31 15.40 -12.51 5.36
CA ARG A 31 14.34 -13.54 5.25
C ARG A 31 13.05 -13.19 6.01
N SER A 32 13.15 -12.30 6.99
CA SER A 32 12.05 -11.88 7.84
C SER A 32 11.55 -10.47 7.53
N LEU A 33 12.32 -9.61 6.86
CA LEU A 33 11.97 -8.21 6.63
C LEU A 33 11.86 -7.90 5.14
N GLN A 34 10.69 -7.45 4.73
CA GLN A 34 10.40 -6.91 3.41
C GLN A 34 10.06 -5.42 3.53
N VAL A 35 10.52 -4.63 2.58
CA VAL A 35 10.13 -3.22 2.44
C VAL A 35 9.57 -2.98 1.05
N GLY A 36 8.62 -2.06 0.96
CA GLY A 36 7.93 -1.72 -0.26
C GLY A 36 7.78 -0.21 -0.39
N LEU A 37 7.83 0.26 -1.63
CA LEU A 37 7.47 1.61 -2.01
C LEU A 37 6.56 1.56 -3.22
N GLY A 38 5.59 2.46 -3.24
CA GLY A 38 4.56 2.52 -4.25
C GLY A 38 4.25 3.95 -4.63
N GLY A 39 3.88 4.12 -5.89
CA GLY A 39 3.36 5.37 -6.41
C GLY A 39 2.14 5.07 -7.28
N LEU A 40 1.15 5.94 -7.19
CA LEU A 40 -0.01 5.94 -8.06
C LEU A 40 -0.20 7.37 -8.57
N VAL A 41 -0.21 7.52 -9.88
CA VAL A 41 -0.44 8.80 -10.57
C VAL A 41 -1.75 8.68 -11.31
N THR A 42 -2.65 9.63 -11.11
CA THR A 42 -3.92 9.78 -11.81
C THR A 42 -3.99 11.16 -12.46
N ASP A 43 -5.01 11.41 -13.28
CA ASP A 43 -5.28 12.76 -13.78
C ASP A 43 -5.69 13.73 -12.64
N SER A 44 -6.21 13.19 -11.54
CA SER A 44 -6.68 13.90 -10.35
C SER A 44 -5.63 14.16 -9.28
N GLY A 45 -4.48 13.47 -9.29
CA GLY A 45 -3.46 13.65 -8.26
C GLY A 45 -2.39 12.57 -8.23
N THR A 46 -1.57 12.58 -7.19
CA THR A 46 -0.54 11.54 -6.97
C THR A 46 -0.60 11.03 -5.55
N MET A 47 -0.50 9.71 -5.39
CA MET A 47 -0.34 9.04 -4.11
C MET A 47 1.01 8.36 -4.04
N TYR A 48 1.67 8.52 -2.90
CA TYR A 48 2.88 7.80 -2.54
C TYR A 48 2.61 6.88 -1.36
N THR A 49 3.17 5.68 -1.41
CA THR A 49 3.06 4.68 -0.36
C THR A 49 4.45 4.16 0.00
N VAL A 50 4.72 4.03 1.29
CA VAL A 50 5.90 3.34 1.81
C VAL A 50 5.44 2.33 2.86
N GLY A 51 6.02 1.14 2.84
CA GLY A 51 5.63 0.11 3.78
C GLY A 51 6.73 -0.89 4.08
N GLY A 52 6.53 -1.64 5.14
CA GLY A 52 7.41 -2.73 5.55
C GLY A 52 6.63 -3.83 6.24
N ALA A 53 7.01 -5.08 5.96
CA ALA A 53 6.46 -6.27 6.59
C ALA A 53 7.60 -7.04 7.27
N TYR A 54 7.37 -7.41 8.53
CA TYR A 54 8.30 -8.20 9.33
C TYR A 54 7.63 -9.48 9.81
N ASN A 55 8.27 -10.62 9.55
CA ASN A 55 7.81 -11.95 9.91
C ASN A 55 8.77 -12.61 10.91
N LEU A 56 8.29 -12.81 12.15
CA LEU A 56 8.92 -13.65 13.16
C LEU A 56 8.46 -15.10 12.96
N ILE A 57 9.26 -15.84 12.20
CA ILE A 57 8.98 -17.23 11.80
C ILE A 57 8.79 -18.15 13.01
N ASP A 58 9.53 -17.91 14.10
CA ASP A 58 9.49 -18.77 15.29
C ASP A 58 8.16 -18.69 16.04
N TRP A 59 7.45 -17.56 15.95
CA TRP A 59 6.20 -17.30 16.68
C TRP A 59 4.99 -17.16 15.75
N ASP A 60 5.18 -17.43 14.45
CA ASP A 60 4.19 -17.22 13.40
C ASP A 60 3.56 -15.81 13.43
N LEU A 61 4.35 -14.82 13.85
CA LEU A 61 3.91 -13.45 14.05
C LEU A 61 4.33 -12.59 12.86
N SER A 62 3.35 -12.06 12.13
CA SER A 62 3.54 -11.08 11.06
C SER A 62 3.15 -9.68 11.54
N THR A 63 3.99 -8.68 11.29
CA THR A 63 3.70 -7.27 11.54
C THR A 63 3.91 -6.48 10.26
N GLU A 64 2.94 -5.65 9.91
CA GLU A 64 3.00 -4.78 8.73
C GLU A 64 2.78 -3.33 9.15
N ALA A 65 3.53 -2.42 8.54
CA ALA A 65 3.34 -0.98 8.66
C ALA A 65 3.32 -0.37 7.26
N VAL A 66 2.26 0.36 6.93
CA VAL A 66 2.09 1.05 5.65
C VAL A 66 1.71 2.49 5.92
N TYR A 67 2.37 3.41 5.23
CA TYR A 67 2.06 4.83 5.22
C TYR A 67 1.77 5.26 3.79
N SER A 68 0.63 5.90 3.58
CA SER A 68 0.23 6.46 2.29
C SER A 68 -0.13 7.92 2.43
N GLN A 69 0.29 8.73 1.47
CA GLN A 69 -0.03 10.15 1.39
C GLN A 69 -0.50 10.49 -0.02
N PHE A 70 -1.63 11.18 -0.10
CA PHE A 70 -2.15 11.80 -1.31
C PHE A 70 -1.78 13.28 -1.33
N GLU A 71 -1.31 13.76 -2.48
CA GLU A 71 -1.13 15.18 -2.80
C GLU A 71 -2.25 15.68 -3.72
#